data_AF-A0A2I0QF10-F1
#
_entry.id   AF-A0A2I0QF10-F1
#
_cell.length_a   1.000
_cell.length_b   1.000
_cell.length_c   1.000
_cell.angle_alpha   90.00
_cell.angle_beta   90.00
_cell.angle_gamma   90.00
#
_symmetry.space_group_name_H-M   'P 1'
#
loop_
_entity.id
_entity.type
_entity.pdbx_description
1 polymer ?
#
loop_
_entity_poly.entity_id
_entity_poly.type
_entity_poly.pdbx_seq_one_letter_code
_entity_poly.pdbx_strand_id
1 'polypeptide(L)' 'MDARELVCTTCGGNRRLIHKYGLEVCGRCFREIASKIGFNKYN' A
#
# COMPACT_ATOMS: atom_id res chain seq x y z
N MET A 1 -18.89 3.61 -15.54
CA MET A 1 -17.66 2.79 -15.53
C MET A 1 -16.55 3.75 -15.14
N ASP A 2 -15.87 3.70 -14.02
CA ASP A 2 -15.23 2.56 -13.36
C ASP A 2 -14.99 2.98 -11.90
N ALA A 3 -15.87 2.56 -10.98
CA ALA A 3 -15.60 2.63 -9.56
C ALA A 3 -14.64 1.49 -9.23
N ARG A 4 -13.38 1.62 -9.64
CA ARG A 4 -12.31 0.67 -9.31
C ARG A 4 -12.31 0.53 -7.79
N GLU A 5 -12.73 -0.64 -7.32
CA GLU A 5 -12.67 -0.97 -5.90
C GLU A 5 -11.19 -1.02 -5.54
N LEU A 6 -10.65 0.10 -5.05
CA LEU A 6 -9.27 0.14 -4.62
C LEU A 6 -9.20 -0.75 -3.37
N VAL A 7 -8.44 -1.83 -3.50
CA VAL A 7 -8.21 -2.83 -2.45
C VAL A 7 -6.72 -3.10 -2.36
N CYS A 8 -6.26 -3.44 -1.16
CA CYS A 8 -4.89 -3.83 -0.93
C CYS A 8 -4.63 -5.15 -1.63
N THR A 9 -3.65 -5.21 -2.52
CA THR A 9 -3.27 -6.45 -3.22
C THR A 9 -2.76 -7.54 -2.26
N THR A 10 -2.30 -7.17 -1.07
CA THR A 10 -1.80 -8.11 -0.07
C THR A 10 -2.88 -8.62 0.89
N CYS A 11 -3.78 -7.76 1.35
CA CYS A 11 -4.72 -8.10 2.43
C CYS A 11 -6.20 -7.93 2.06
N GLY A 12 -6.52 -7.48 0.84
CA GLY A 12 -7.90 -7.25 0.35
C GLY A 12 -8.65 -6.11 1.05
N GLY A 13 -8.06 -5.46 2.06
CA GLY A 13 -8.68 -4.35 2.76
C GLY A 13 -8.65 -3.06 1.95
N ASN A 14 -9.64 -2.19 2.16
CA ASN A 14 -9.75 -0.88 1.49
C ASN A 14 -9.32 0.31 2.38
N ARG A 15 -8.92 0.05 3.63
CA ARG A 15 -8.56 1.10 4.59
C ARG A 15 -7.12 1.55 4.40
N ARG A 16 -6.92 2.88 4.30
CA ARG A 16 -5.61 3.54 4.27
C ARG A 16 -4.71 2.98 3.15
N LEU A 17 -5.27 2.88 1.95
CA LEU A 17 -4.55 2.43 0.77
C LEU A 17 -3.54 3.47 0.29
N ILE A 18 -2.38 2.99 -0.13
CA ILE A 18 -1.28 3.78 -0.66
C ILE A 18 -1.16 3.43 -2.13
N HIS A 19 -1.60 4.35 -2.99
CA HIS A 19 -1.56 4.22 -4.45
C HIS A 19 -0.43 5.03 -5.10
N LYS A 20 0.35 5.73 -4.28
CA LYS A 20 1.45 6.57 -4.77
C LYS A 20 2.63 5.68 -5.16
N TYR A 21 3.38 6.11 -6.16
CA TYR A 21 4.60 5.43 -6.65
C TYR A 21 4.34 4.00 -7.19
N GLY A 22 3.13 3.73 -7.70
CA GLY A 22 2.75 2.41 -8.23
C GLY A 22 2.57 1.34 -7.16
N LEU A 23 2.44 1.72 -5.89
CA LEU A 23 2.07 0.81 -4.81
C LEU A 23 0.56 0.57 -4.84
N GLU A 24 0.10 -0.61 -4.44
CA GLU A 24 -1.33 -0.93 -4.33
C GLU A 24 -1.60 -1.65 -2.99
N VAL A 25 -1.01 -1.10 -1.93
CA VAL A 25 -0.99 -1.72 -0.60
C VAL A 25 -1.55 -0.80 0.47
N CYS A 26 -2.13 -1.36 1.52
CA CYS A 26 -2.57 -0.57 2.67
C CYS A 26 -1.40 -0.17 3.57
N GLY A 27 -1.57 0.87 4.39
CA GLY A 27 -0.52 1.35 5.29
C GLY A 27 -0.02 0.32 6.32
N ARG A 28 -0.78 -0.75 6.58
CA ARG A 28 -0.32 -1.89 7.40
C ARG A 28 0.68 -2.72 6.61
N CYS A 29 0.26 -3.24 5.46
CA CYS A 29 1.09 -4.05 4.58
C CYS A 29 2.33 -3.29 4.09
N PHE A 30 2.19 -1.99 3.81
CA PHE A 30 3.30 -1.13 3.44
C PHE A 30 4.40 -1.13 4.50
N ARG A 31 4.09 -1.08 5.80
CA ARG A 31 5.11 -1.11 6.86
C ARG A 31 5.87 -2.43 6.91
N GLU A 32 5.23 -3.53 6.54
CA GLU A 32 5.85 -4.86 6.51
C GLU A 32 6.82 -5.00 5.33
N ILE A 33 6.49 -4.39 4.19
CA ILE A 33 7.33 -4.46 2.98
C ILE A 33 8.28 -3.28 2.83
N ALA A 34 8.06 -2.15 3.53
CA ALA A 34 8.80 -0.89 3.36
C ALA A 34 10.31 -1.11 3.36
N SER A 35 10.84 -1.83 4.35
CA SER A 35 12.27 -2.12 4.45
C SER A 35 12.79 -2.98 3.29
N LYS A 36 11.96 -3.86 2.72
CA LYS A 36 12.32 -4.72 1.58
C LYS A 36 12.35 -3.97 0.25
N ILE A 37 11.46 -2.98 0.09
CA ILE A 37 11.40 -2.12 -1.11
C ILE A 37 12.30 -0.88 -1.00
N GLY A 38 13.18 -0.82 0.00
CA GLY A 38 14.20 0.23 0.14
C GLY A 38 13.70 1.53 0.78
N PHE A 39 12.50 1.53 1.38
CA PHE A 39 12.03 2.67 2.16
C PHE A 39 12.68 2.66 3.54
N ASN A 40 13.48 3.68 3.80
CA ASN A 40 14.09 3.93 5.10
C ASN A 40 13.35 5.05 5.83
N LYS A 41 13.17 4.88 7.14
CA LYS A 41 12.62 5.93 8.01
C LYS A 41 13.74 6.92 8.33
N TYR A 42 13.76 8.05 7.64
CA TYR A 42 14.52 9.22 8.06
C TYR A 42 13.63 10.02 9.01
N ASN A 43 14.18 10.42 10.16
CA ASN A 43 13.43 10.94 11.29
C ASN A 43 12.73 12.27 10.99
#